data_AF-A0ABC8T7D2-F1
#
_entry.id   AF-A0ABC8T7D2-F1
#
_cell.length_a   1.000
_cell.length_b   1.000
_cell.length_c   1.000
_cell.angle_alpha   90.00
_cell.angle_beta   90.00
_cell.angle_gamma   90.00
#
_symmetry.space_group_name_H-M   'P 1'
#
loop_
_entity.id
_entity.type
_entity.pdbx_description
1 polymer ?
#
loop_
_entity_poly.entity_id
_entity_poly.type
_entity_poly.pdbx_seq_one_letter_code
_entity_poly.pdbx_strand_id
1 'polypeptide(L)'
;GLVQGFDQETAAVVMARLTSYKMEIEEGFDATRWLDLNLICFCSKFGDYQKDDLASFTLDPSFLLFPWFMFNLRRSQFVQRCLTIHNNPDETAYYRILTRESTINAAVMVQPSLMSYSFYSLPAPALLDMASIATDRILVLDSYFSVVIFME
;
A
#
# COMPACT_ATOMS: atom_id res chain seq x y z
N GLY A 1 4.94 16.58 -20.57
CA GLY A 1 5.44 15.22 -20.83
C GLY A 1 4.67 14.24 -19.96
N LEU A 2 4.43 13.01 -20.43
CA LEU A 2 3.59 12.00 -19.77
C LEU A 2 3.94 11.77 -18.28
N VAL A 3 5.21 11.98 -17.92
CA VAL A 3 5.77 11.82 -16.57
C VAL A 3 5.23 12.84 -15.55
N GLN A 4 5.03 14.10 -15.94
CA GLN A 4 4.54 15.15 -15.04
C GLN A 4 3.04 15.05 -14.71
N GLY A 5 2.29 14.26 -15.48
CA GLY A 5 0.86 14.04 -15.26
C GLY A 5 0.54 12.75 -14.52
N PHE A 6 1.56 11.99 -14.08
CA PHE A 6 1.32 10.71 -13.40
C PHE A 6 1.02 10.94 -11.92
N ASP A 7 -0.23 10.69 -11.55
CA ASP A 7 -0.67 10.68 -10.17
C ASP A 7 -0.45 9.27 -9.57
N GLN A 8 0.57 9.17 -8.74
CA GLN A 8 1.01 7.91 -8.12
C GLN A 8 -0.03 7.35 -7.13
N GLU A 9 -0.72 8.22 -6.40
CA GLU A 9 -1.73 7.84 -5.41
C GLU A 9 -2.97 7.31 -6.12
N THR A 10 -3.44 8.04 -7.13
CA THR A 10 -4.57 7.60 -7.96
C THR A 10 -4.24 6.30 -8.69
N ALA A 11 -3.04 6.18 -9.27
CA ALA A 11 -2.61 4.95 -9.93
C ALA A 11 -2.57 3.76 -8.95
N ALA A 12 -2.07 3.95 -7.73
CA ALA A 12 -2.04 2.91 -6.70
C ALA A 12 -3.44 2.45 -6.29
N VAL A 13 -4.37 3.39 -6.09
CA VAL A 13 -5.77 3.07 -5.76
C VAL A 13 -6.48 2.35 -6.92
N VAL A 14 -6.25 2.78 -8.16
CA VAL A 14 -6.80 2.10 -9.34
C VAL A 14 -6.26 0.67 -9.44
N MET A 15 -4.97 0.46 -9.21
CA MET A 15 -4.38 -0.88 -9.15
C MET A 15 -4.97 -1.73 -8.03
N ALA A 16 -5.20 -1.15 -6.84
CA ALA A 16 -5.86 -1.84 -5.74
C ALA A 16 -7.27 -2.30 -6.12
N ARG A 17 -8.08 -1.40 -6.71
CA ARG A 17 -9.44 -1.72 -7.18
C ARG A 17 -9.45 -2.78 -8.28
N LEU A 18 -8.53 -2.68 -9.25
CA LEU A 18 -8.41 -3.64 -10.34
C LEU A 18 -8.00 -5.02 -9.82
N THR A 19 -7.10 -5.07 -8.85
CA THR A 19 -6.69 -6.31 -8.18
C THR A 19 -7.89 -6.94 -7.47
N SER A 20 -8.65 -6.15 -6.69
CA SER A 20 -9.86 -6.65 -6.01
C SER A 20 -10.92 -7.15 -7.00
N TYR A 21 -11.13 -6.43 -8.11
CA TYR A 21 -12.06 -6.84 -9.16
C TYR A 21 -11.65 -8.17 -9.81
N LYS A 22 -10.35 -8.35 -10.09
CA LYS A 22 -9.82 -9.61 -10.63
C LYS A 22 -9.96 -10.76 -9.64
N MET A 23 -9.72 -10.51 -8.35
CA MET A 23 -9.91 -11.50 -7.29
C MET A 23 -11.37 -11.94 -7.15
N GLU A 24 -12.34 -11.06 -7.41
CA GLU A 24 -13.78 -11.40 -7.35
C GLU A 24 -14.23 -12.26 -8.55
N ILE A 25 -13.61 -12.07 -9.72
CA ILE A 25 -14.04 -12.71 -10.98
C ILE A 25 -13.25 -13.98 -11.30
N GLU A 26 -11.95 -14.00 -11.00
CA GLU A 26 -11.04 -15.07 -11.39
C GLU A 26 -10.75 -15.99 -10.18
N GLU A 27 -11.35 -17.19 -10.18
CA GLU A 27 -11.04 -18.20 -9.17
C GLU A 27 -9.57 -18.66 -9.26
N GLY A 28 -8.85 -18.61 -8.13
CA GLY A 28 -7.42 -18.98 -8.07
C GLY A 28 -6.45 -17.90 -8.53
N PHE A 29 -6.91 -16.65 -8.68
CA PHE A 29 -6.06 -15.52 -9.04
C PHE A 29 -5.05 -15.17 -7.94
N ASP A 30 -3.75 -15.24 -8.28
CA ASP A 30 -2.66 -14.81 -7.40
C ASP A 30 -2.42 -13.31 -7.52
N ALA A 31 -3.11 -12.56 -6.66
CA ALA A 31 -3.02 -11.10 -6.59
C ALA A 31 -1.60 -10.59 -6.29
N THR A 32 -0.83 -11.29 -5.45
CA THR A 32 0.53 -10.87 -5.09
C THR A 32 1.44 -10.96 -6.30
N ARG A 33 1.43 -12.12 -6.97
CA ARG A 33 2.22 -12.32 -8.19
C ARG A 33 1.80 -11.35 -9.30
N TRP A 34 0.50 -11.10 -9.46
CA TRP A 34 0.02 -10.16 -10.47
C TRP A 34 0.50 -8.73 -10.20
N LEU A 35 0.43 -8.27 -8.95
CA LEU A 35 0.95 -6.97 -8.55
C LEU A 35 2.46 -6.86 -8.78
N ASP A 36 3.23 -7.86 -8.37
CA ASP A 36 4.69 -7.88 -8.56
C ASP A 36 5.07 -7.85 -10.05
N LEU A 37 4.37 -8.59 -10.91
CA LEU A 37 4.61 -8.57 -12.36
C LEU A 37 4.31 -7.21 -12.99
N ASN A 38 3.21 -6.55 -12.57
CA ASN A 38 2.90 -5.21 -13.05
C ASN A 38 3.93 -4.18 -12.57
N LEU A 39 4.41 -4.32 -11.33
CA LEU A 39 5.46 -3.46 -10.78
C LEU A 39 6.78 -3.64 -11.54
N ILE A 40 7.17 -4.87 -11.86
CA ILE A 40 8.37 -5.16 -12.65
C ILE A 40 8.24 -4.53 -14.05
N CYS A 41 7.10 -4.70 -14.72
CA CYS A 41 6.83 -4.10 -16.02
C CYS A 41 6.85 -2.56 -15.98
N PHE A 42 6.39 -1.98 -14.87
CA PHE A 42 6.43 -0.54 -14.66
C PHE A 42 7.87 -0.05 -14.50
N CYS A 43 8.63 -0.69 -13.61
CA CYS A 43 10.04 -0.37 -13.35
C CYS A 43 10.93 -0.57 -14.58
N SER A 44 10.66 -1.59 -15.42
CA SER A 44 11.44 -1.81 -16.65
C SER A 44 11.12 -0.80 -17.75
N LYS A 45 9.92 -0.19 -17.72
CA LYS A 45 9.47 0.78 -18.72
C LYS A 45 9.83 2.22 -18.36
N PHE A 46 9.82 2.56 -17.07
CA PHE A 46 10.01 3.92 -16.57
C PHE A 46 11.27 4.11 -15.73
N GLY A 47 11.97 3.04 -15.37
CA GLY A 47 13.24 3.10 -14.66
C GLY A 47 14.42 3.18 -15.61
N ASP A 48 15.40 4.00 -15.25
CA ASP A 48 16.70 4.04 -15.89
C ASP A 48 17.63 3.05 -15.19
N TYR A 49 18.19 2.10 -15.95
CA TYR A 49 19.11 1.10 -15.44
C TYR A 49 20.10 0.65 -16.50
N GLN A 50 21.29 0.26 -16.06
CA GLN A 50 22.29 -0.41 -16.85
C GLN A 50 22.09 -1.92 -16.75
N LYS A 51 22.23 -2.62 -17.87
CA LYS A 51 22.17 -4.09 -17.88
C LYS A 51 23.35 -4.64 -17.06
N ASP A 52 23.07 -5.62 -16.21
CA ASP A 52 24.03 -6.29 -15.32
C ASP A 52 24.56 -5.46 -14.13
N ASP A 53 24.03 -4.25 -13.89
CA ASP A 53 24.32 -3.46 -12.68
C ASP A 53 23.05 -3.15 -11.86
N LEU A 54 22.91 -3.86 -10.73
CA LEU A 54 21.77 -3.72 -9.82
C LEU A 54 21.72 -2.36 -9.10
N ALA A 55 22.87 -1.69 -8.91
CA ALA A 55 22.94 -0.42 -8.18
C ALA A 55 22.58 0.79 -9.06
N SER A 56 22.54 0.59 -10.38
CA SER A 56 22.24 1.63 -11.36
C SER A 56 20.75 1.99 -11.48
N PHE A 57 19.86 1.19 -10.86
CA PHE A 57 18.42 1.37 -10.99
C PHE A 57 17.98 2.67 -10.32
N THR A 58 17.44 3.57 -11.13
CA THR A 58 16.88 4.84 -10.66
C THR A 58 15.49 5.06 -11.25
N LEU A 59 14.62 5.67 -10.45
CA LEU A 59 13.28 6.07 -10.86
C LEU A 59 13.14 7.58 -10.65
N ASP A 60 12.40 8.22 -11.54
CA ASP A 60 12.05 9.63 -11.38
C ASP A 60 11.28 9.83 -10.05
N PRO A 61 11.49 10.94 -9.32
CA PRO A 61 10.75 11.25 -8.10
C PRO A 61 9.21 11.19 -8.25
N SER A 62 8.70 11.47 -9.46
CA SER A 62 7.29 11.32 -9.80
C SER A 62 6.81 9.86 -9.91
N PHE A 63 7.67 8.87 -9.67
CA PHE A 63 7.33 7.45 -9.65
C PHE A 63 7.78 6.70 -8.39
N LEU A 64 8.56 7.31 -7.49
CA LEU A 64 9.15 6.62 -6.33
C LEU A 64 8.13 6.13 -5.28
N LEU A 65 7.00 6.82 -5.15
CA LEU A 65 5.96 6.48 -4.19
C LEU A 65 5.13 5.26 -4.65
N PHE A 66 5.03 5.05 -5.97
CA PHE A 66 4.23 3.96 -6.53
C PHE A 66 4.73 2.55 -6.15
N PRO A 67 6.02 2.18 -6.29
CA PRO A 67 6.55 0.91 -5.79
C PRO A 67 6.31 0.71 -4.29
N TRP A 68 6.40 1.79 -3.52
CA TRP A 68 6.19 1.73 -2.08
C TRP A 68 4.72 1.48 -1.73
N PHE A 69 3.77 2.11 -2.45
CA PHE A 69 2.35 1.76 -2.37
C PHE A 69 2.07 0.31 -2.75
N MET A 70 2.68 -0.20 -3.84
CA MET A 70 2.50 -1.60 -4.25
C MET A 70 3.03 -2.57 -3.18
N PHE A 71 4.14 -2.22 -2.51
CA PHE A 71 4.67 -2.98 -1.38
C PHE A 71 3.71 -3.02 -0.18
N ASN A 72 3.07 -1.90 0.14
CA ASN A 72 2.06 -1.85 1.21
C ASN A 72 0.80 -2.62 0.81
N LEU A 73 0.35 -2.47 -0.44
CA LEU A 73 -0.84 -3.14 -0.97
C LEU A 73 -0.72 -4.67 -0.93
N ARG A 74 0.41 -5.25 -1.36
CA ARG A 74 0.63 -6.71 -1.33
C ARG A 74 0.66 -7.30 0.09
N ARG A 75 1.03 -6.49 1.10
CA ARG A 75 1.05 -6.88 2.52
C ARG A 75 -0.24 -6.52 3.25
N SER A 76 -1.14 -5.79 2.59
CA SER A 76 -2.39 -5.37 3.19
C SER A 76 -3.31 -6.57 3.38
N GLN A 77 -4.18 -6.46 4.39
CA GLN A 77 -5.19 -7.46 4.68
C GLN A 77 -6.13 -7.70 3.48
N PHE A 78 -6.26 -6.73 2.57
CA PHE A 78 -7.00 -6.91 1.31
C PHE A 78 -6.44 -8.02 0.42
N VAL A 79 -5.10 -8.16 0.32
CA VAL A 79 -4.47 -9.15 -0.55
C VAL A 79 -4.17 -10.45 0.21
N GLN A 80 -3.68 -10.35 1.45
CA GLN A 80 -3.30 -11.53 2.25
C GLN A 80 -4.49 -12.31 2.81
N ARG A 81 -5.57 -11.64 3.23
CA ARG A 81 -6.67 -12.34 3.90
C ARG A 81 -7.52 -13.18 2.93
N CYS A 82 -7.62 -12.72 1.67
CA CYS A 82 -8.27 -13.45 0.58
C CYS A 82 -7.59 -14.76 0.20
N LEU A 83 -6.29 -14.91 0.47
CA LEU A 83 -5.54 -16.14 0.14
C LEU A 83 -5.78 -17.27 1.14
N THR A 84 -6.36 -16.99 2.32
CA THR A 84 -6.40 -17.94 3.44
C THR A 84 -7.78 -18.46 3.81
N ILE A 85 -8.88 -17.83 3.40
CA ILE A 85 -10.20 -18.23 3.89
C ILE A 85 -11.21 -18.21 2.75
N HIS A 86 -11.70 -19.40 2.40
CA HIS A 86 -12.90 -19.57 1.60
C HIS A 86 -14.06 -18.74 2.17
N ASN A 87 -14.49 -17.70 1.45
CA ASN A 87 -15.82 -17.09 1.52
C ASN A 87 -16.40 -16.82 2.92
N ASN A 88 -15.82 -15.88 3.67
CA ASN A 88 -16.60 -15.18 4.70
C ASN A 88 -17.32 -13.96 4.07
N PRO A 89 -18.66 -13.88 4.10
CA PRO A 89 -19.42 -12.77 3.52
C PRO A 89 -18.98 -11.37 4.00
N ASP A 90 -18.41 -11.25 5.20
CA ASP A 90 -17.91 -9.98 5.74
C ASP A 90 -16.67 -9.44 5.00
N GLU A 91 -15.86 -10.29 4.36
CA GLU A 91 -14.65 -9.85 3.66
C GLU A 91 -14.94 -9.18 2.31
N THR A 92 -16.05 -9.55 1.65
CA THR A 92 -16.52 -8.81 0.46
C THR A 92 -16.97 -7.39 0.78
N ALA A 93 -17.28 -7.08 2.04
CA ALA A 93 -17.61 -5.71 2.45
C ALA A 93 -16.39 -4.79 2.34
N TYR A 94 -15.20 -5.27 2.69
CA TYR A 94 -13.95 -4.51 2.59
C TYR A 94 -13.64 -4.10 1.15
N TYR A 95 -13.81 -5.02 0.18
CA TYR A 95 -13.62 -4.70 -1.25
C TYR A 95 -14.66 -3.70 -1.77
N ARG A 96 -15.92 -3.87 -1.36
CA ARG A 96 -17.00 -2.94 -1.74
C ARG A 96 -16.75 -1.54 -1.18
N ILE A 97 -16.19 -1.43 0.02
CA ILE A 97 -15.83 -0.14 0.62
C ILE A 97 -14.67 0.50 -0.14
N LEU A 98 -13.61 -0.24 -0.46
CA LEU A 98 -12.45 0.26 -1.23
C LEU A 98 -12.84 0.78 -2.63
N THR A 99 -13.82 0.12 -3.26
CA THR A 99 -14.32 0.50 -4.59
C THR A 99 -15.26 1.70 -4.54
N ARG A 100 -15.93 1.93 -3.40
CA ARG A 100 -16.89 3.03 -3.20
C ARG A 100 -16.26 4.31 -2.68
N GLU A 101 -15.17 4.21 -1.93
CA GLU A 101 -14.54 5.34 -1.25
C GLU A 101 -13.72 6.23 -2.18
N SER A 102 -13.41 7.45 -1.74
CA SER A 102 -12.56 8.39 -2.49
C SER A 102 -11.12 7.87 -2.61
N THR A 103 -10.36 8.40 -3.58
CA THR A 103 -8.94 8.05 -3.76
C THR A 103 -8.12 8.26 -2.48
N ILE A 104 -8.38 9.35 -1.76
CA ILE A 104 -7.69 9.69 -0.52
C ILE A 104 -7.99 8.65 0.56
N ASN A 105 -9.26 8.31 0.77
CA ASN A 105 -9.65 7.32 1.78
C ASN A 105 -9.13 5.92 1.43
N ALA A 106 -9.17 5.55 0.15
CA ALA A 106 -8.64 4.28 -0.33
C ALA A 106 -7.11 4.20 -0.14
N ALA A 107 -6.37 5.30 -0.33
CA ALA A 107 -4.94 5.35 -0.07
C ALA A 107 -4.64 5.08 1.42
N VAL A 108 -5.41 5.67 2.35
CA VAL A 108 -5.26 5.42 3.79
C VAL A 108 -5.59 3.98 4.17
N MET A 109 -6.56 3.34 3.50
CA MET A 109 -6.85 1.92 3.72
C MET A 109 -5.71 1.00 3.25
N VAL A 110 -5.09 1.33 2.11
CA VAL A 110 -3.96 0.57 1.56
C VAL A 110 -2.72 0.75 2.44
N GLN A 111 -2.54 1.97 2.95
CA GLN A 111 -1.39 2.34 3.74
C GLN A 111 -1.83 3.10 4.99
N PRO A 112 -1.98 2.39 6.12
CA PRO A 112 -2.33 3.03 7.38
C PRO A 112 -1.28 4.06 7.76
N SER A 113 -1.70 5.11 8.46
CA SER A 113 -0.79 6.13 8.97
C SER A 113 -0.43 5.81 10.42
N LEU A 114 0.84 5.95 10.77
CA LEU A 114 1.32 5.81 12.14
C LEU A 114 1.85 7.15 12.62
N MET A 115 1.25 7.69 13.66
CA MET A 115 1.66 8.93 14.29
C MET A 115 2.30 8.64 15.64
N SER A 116 3.51 9.15 15.85
CA SER A 116 4.21 9.05 17.12
C SER A 116 4.05 10.35 17.91
N TYR A 117 3.65 10.20 19.17
CA TYR A 117 3.51 11.26 20.15
C TYR A 117 4.52 11.04 21.26
N SER A 118 5.29 12.07 21.60
CA SER A 118 6.19 12.05 22.75
C SER A 118 5.90 13.25 23.64
N PHE A 119 6.30 13.17 24.90
CA PHE A 119 6.21 14.30 25.83
C PHE A 119 7.19 15.43 25.46
N TYR A 120 8.28 15.11 24.77
CA TYR A 120 9.38 16.05 24.51
C TYR A 120 9.40 16.57 23.07
N SER A 121 8.60 16.01 22.17
CA SER A 121 8.57 16.39 20.77
C SER A 121 7.14 16.53 20.24
N LEU A 122 6.99 17.33 19.19
CA LEU A 122 5.73 17.42 18.46
C LEU A 122 5.37 16.08 17.81
N PRO A 123 4.08 15.82 17.56
CA PRO A 123 3.63 14.63 16.85
C PRO A 123 4.27 14.54 15.46
N ALA A 124 4.83 13.37 15.13
CA ALA A 124 5.49 13.15 13.86
C ALA A 124 5.06 11.82 13.23
N PRO A 125 5.01 11.72 11.89
CA PRO A 125 4.76 10.46 11.21
C PRO A 125 5.91 9.49 11.49
N ALA A 126 5.55 8.26 11.87
CA ALA A 126 6.49 7.18 12.10
C ALA A 126 6.35 6.11 11.01
N LEU A 127 7.43 5.37 10.76
CA LEU A 127 7.38 4.23 9.86
C LEU A 127 6.58 3.09 10.51
N LEU A 128 5.81 2.36 9.72
CA LEU A 128 5.11 1.14 10.12
C LEU A 128 6.11 0.00 10.32
N ASP A 129 7.00 0.13 11.30
CA ASP A 129 8.04 -0.83 11.63
C ASP A 129 8.13 -1.01 13.16
N MET A 130 8.57 -2.19 13.59
CA MET A 130 8.79 -2.52 15.01
C MET A 130 9.82 -1.58 15.65
N ALA A 131 10.75 -1.04 14.86
CA ALA A 131 11.71 -0.04 15.30
C ALA A 131 11.07 1.27 15.79
N SER A 132 9.80 1.53 15.42
CA SER A 132 9.05 2.70 15.88
C SER A 132 8.47 2.53 17.29
N ILE A 133 8.44 1.31 17.83
CA ILE A 133 7.91 1.01 19.16
C ILE A 133 8.94 1.40 20.21
N ALA A 134 8.57 2.31 21.11
CA ALA A 134 9.43 2.79 22.18
C ALA A 134 8.59 3.15 23.42
N THR A 135 9.16 2.94 24.60
CA THR A 135 8.52 3.16 25.92
C THR A 135 8.29 4.65 26.25
N ASP A 136 8.92 5.56 25.50
CA ASP A 136 8.80 7.01 25.69
C ASP A 136 7.80 7.67 24.72
N ARG A 137 7.06 6.87 23.95
CA ARG A 137 6.23 7.33 22.85
C ARG A 137 4.89 6.60 22.81
N ILE A 138 3.83 7.36 22.57
CA ILE A 138 2.50 6.83 22.26
C ILE A 138 2.40 6.75 20.73
N LEU A 139 2.04 5.59 20.21
CA LEU A 139 1.80 5.42 18.78
C LEU A 139 0.31 5.34 18.50
N VAL A 140 -0.16 6.11 17.52
CA VAL A 140 -1.54 6.06 17.03
C VAL A 140 -1.49 5.56 15.60
N LEU A 141 -1.98 4.35 15.40
CA LEU A 141 -2.16 3.74 14.08
C LEU A 141 -3.59 4.01 13.62
N ASP A 142 -3.73 4.74 12.52
CA ASP A 142 -5.00 4.91 11.81
C ASP A 142 -5.01 4.04 10.55
N SER A 143 -5.89 3.04 10.55
CA SER A 143 -6.08 2.10 9.44
C SER A 143 -7.40 2.26 8.71
N TYR A 144 -8.06 3.41 8.84
CA TYR A 144 -9.42 3.71 8.37
C TYR A 144 -10.52 2.88 9.08
N PHE A 145 -10.36 1.56 9.14
CA PHE A 145 -11.33 0.65 9.78
C PHE A 145 -11.19 0.63 11.30
N SER A 146 -9.98 0.83 11.81
CA SER A 146 -9.72 0.89 13.24
C SER A 146 -8.59 1.87 13.56
N VAL A 147 -8.73 2.51 14.72
CA VAL A 147 -7.67 3.32 15.32
C VAL A 147 -7.11 2.53 16.49
N VAL A 148 -5.82 2.21 16.43
CA VAL A 148 -5.11 1.48 17.49
C VAL A 148 -4.16 2.44 18.18
N ILE A 149 -4.28 2.54 19.50
CA ILE A 149 -3.36 3.31 20.33
C ILE A 149 -2.46 2.32 21.05
N PHE A 150 -1.16 2.41 20.79
CA PHE A 150 -0.14 1.62 21.46
C PHE A 150 0.60 2.49 22.47
N MET A 151 0.66 2.01 23.70
CA MET A 151 1.35 2.63 24.83
C MET A 151 2.01 1.50 25.61
N GLU A 152 3.33 1.58 25.79
CA GLU A 152 4.13 0.63 26.57
C GLU A 152 4.68 1.33 27.82
#